data_AF-A0A931FGP1-F1
#
_entry.id   AF-A0A931FGP1-F1
#
_cell.length_a   1.000
_cell.length_b   1.000
_cell.length_c   1.000
_cell.angle_alpha   90.00
_cell.angle_beta   90.00
_cell.angle_gamma   90.00
#
_symmetry.space_group_name_H-M   'P 1'
#
loop_
_entity.id
_entity.type
_entity.pdbx_description
1 polymer ?
#
loop_
_entity_poly.entity_id
_entity_poly.type
_entity_poly.pdbx_seq_one_letter_code
_entity_poly.pdbx_strand_id
1 'polypeptide(L)'
;MLFLVVDVQWIDRSSARVLVFVARRLRAESVGRVFSARHVQEDLAGLPLLLLRGLGEPDARVLLDCLLPGPIDPRVRDQIVAETRGNPLALHELPAA
;
A
#
# COMPACT_ATOMS: atom_id res chain seq x y z
N MET A 1 -17.95 7.27 5.51
CA MET A 1 -17.89 5.90 4.93
C MET A 1 -16.67 5.82 4.02
N LEU A 2 -15.98 4.68 3.92
CA LEU A 2 -14.82 4.49 3.05
C LEU A 2 -15.09 3.32 2.10
N PHE A 3 -14.85 3.52 0.81
CA PHE A 3 -14.89 2.47 -0.20
C PHE A 3 -13.48 2.23 -0.75
N LEU A 4 -13.05 0.97 -0.76
CA LEU A 4 -11.75 0.55 -1.25
C LEU A 4 -11.96 -0.42 -2.41
N VAL A 5 -11.36 -0.12 -3.55
CA VAL A 5 -11.22 -1.08 -4.65
C VAL A 5 -9.77 -1.52 -4.71
N VAL A 6 -9.53 -2.80 -4.49
CA VAL A 6 -8.19 -3.37 -4.48
C VAL A 6 -7.87 -3.97 -5.84
N ASP A 7 -6.62 -3.82 -6.28
CA ASP A 7 -6.10 -4.44 -7.49
C ASP A 7 -6.93 -4.13 -8.75
N VAL A 8 -7.18 -2.84 -9.00
CA VAL A 8 -7.99 -2.35 -10.12
C VAL A 8 -7.50 -2.78 -11.50
N GLN A 9 -6.29 -3.28 -11.65
CA GLN A 9 -5.82 -3.85 -12.91
C GLN A 9 -6.62 -5.09 -13.37
N TRP A 10 -7.41 -5.71 -12.49
CA TRP A 10 -8.23 -6.88 -12.84
C TRP A 10 -9.64 -6.54 -13.29
N ILE A 11 -10.11 -5.32 -13.07
CA ILE A 11 -11.47 -4.94 -13.50
C ILE A 11 -11.46 -4.57 -14.98
N ASP A 12 -12.59 -4.79 -15.66
CA ASP A 12 -12.69 -4.40 -17.05
C ASP A 12 -12.69 -2.86 -17.19
N ARG A 13 -12.27 -2.42 -18.37
CA ARG A 13 -12.13 -1.00 -18.71
C ARG A 13 -13.42 -0.19 -18.55
N SER A 14 -14.58 -0.78 -18.83
CA SER A 14 -15.86 -0.08 -18.73
C SER A 14 -16.22 0.16 -17.26
N SER A 15 -16.02 -0.83 -16.39
CA SER A 15 -16.19 -0.71 -14.94
C SER A 15 -15.25 0.33 -14.33
N ALA A 16 -13.96 0.34 -14.72
CA ALA A 16 -12.98 1.32 -14.24
C ALA A 16 -13.43 2.77 -14.54
N ARG A 17 -13.89 3.03 -15.76
CA ARG A 17 -14.34 4.37 -16.18
C ARG A 17 -15.58 4.83 -15.42
N VAL A 18 -16.53 3.92 -15.16
CA VAL A 18 -17.71 4.22 -14.35
C VAL A 18 -17.31 4.59 -12.93
N LEU A 19 -16.40 3.84 -12.31
CA LEU A 19 -15.91 4.12 -10.96
C LEU A 19 -15.20 5.49 -10.87
N VAL A 20 -14.39 5.84 -11.86
CA VAL A 20 -13.74 7.17 -11.92
C VAL A 20 -14.75 8.29 -12.12
N PHE A 21 -15.76 8.08 -12.97
CA PHE A 21 -16.83 9.04 -13.16
C PHE A 21 -17.57 9.31 -11.83
N VAL A 22 -17.95 8.24 -11.12
CA VAL A 22 -18.58 8.33 -9.78
C VAL A 22 -17.62 9.00 -8.78
N ALA A 23 -16.34 8.62 -8.79
CA ALA A 23 -15.26 9.17 -7.96
C ALA A 23 -15.19 10.71 -8.06
N ARG A 24 -15.35 11.26 -9.26
CA ARG A 24 -15.29 12.71 -9.50
C ARG A 24 -16.57 13.46 -9.17
N ARG A 25 -17.74 12.80 -9.29
CA ARG A 25 -19.05 13.46 -9.19
C ARG A 25 -19.59 13.54 -7.77
N LEU A 26 -19.29 12.57 -6.89
CA LEU A 26 -19.67 12.68 -5.48
C LEU A 26 -18.69 13.63 -4.77
N ARG A 27 -18.93 14.94 -4.91
CA ARG A 27 -18.23 15.99 -4.16
C ARG A 27 -18.95 16.38 -2.86
N ALA A 28 -20.19 15.94 -2.67
CA ALA A 28 -21.09 16.39 -1.61
C ALA A 28 -21.43 15.31 -0.56
N GLU A 29 -20.90 14.10 -0.68
CA GLU A 29 -21.14 13.01 0.28
C GLU A 29 -19.86 12.67 1.06
N SER A 30 -20.02 12.35 2.35
CA SER A 30 -18.94 11.96 3.29
C SER A 30 -18.39 10.55 3.01
N VAL A 31 -18.04 10.28 1.76
CA VAL A 31 -17.53 8.99 1.29
C VAL A 31 -16.11 9.15 0.74
N GLY A 32 -15.13 8.65 1.49
CA GLY A 32 -13.76 8.50 1.02
C GLY A 32 -13.66 7.33 0.03
N ARG A 33 -12.78 7.45 -0.97
CA ARG A 33 -12.59 6.44 -2.02
C ARG A 33 -11.11 6.22 -2.27
N VAL A 34 -10.68 4.97 -2.26
CA VAL A 34 -9.29 4.57 -2.54
C VAL A 34 -9.31 3.46 -3.58
N PHE A 35 -8.42 3.57 -4.55
CA PHE A 35 -8.21 2.58 -5.59
C PHE A 35 -6.75 2.15 -5.52
N SER A 36 -6.48 0.86 -5.34
CA SER A 36 -5.12 0.33 -5.39
C SER A 36 -4.84 -0.34 -6.73
N ALA A 37 -3.62 -0.14 -7.24
CA ALA A 37 -3.16 -0.71 -8.49
C ALA A 37 -1.68 -1.07 -8.36
N ARG A 38 -1.24 -2.09 -9.09
CA ARG A 38 0.19 -2.46 -9.15
C ARG A 38 1.00 -1.50 -10.03
N HIS A 39 0.37 -0.93 -11.04
CA HIS A 39 0.95 0.05 -11.96
C HIS A 39 -0.04 1.18 -12.19
N VAL A 40 0.46 2.34 -12.62
CA VAL A 40 -0.39 3.46 -13.01
C VAL A 40 -1.35 3.00 -14.11
N GLN A 41 -2.65 3.15 -13.86
CA GLN A 41 -3.70 2.78 -14.81
C GLN A 41 -4.19 4.02 -15.54
N GLU A 42 -4.12 4.02 -16.87
CA GLU A 42 -4.64 5.11 -17.70
C GLU A 42 -6.14 5.34 -17.45
N ASP A 43 -6.89 4.27 -17.22
CA ASP A 43 -8.33 4.35 -16.96
C ASP A 43 -8.65 5.03 -15.63
N LEU A 44 -7.67 5.21 -14.73
CA LEU A 44 -7.79 5.99 -13.48
C LEU A 44 -7.26 7.43 -13.59
N ALA A 45 -6.90 7.89 -14.78
CA ALA A 45 -6.35 9.23 -14.99
C ALA A 45 -7.25 10.31 -14.38
N GLY A 46 -6.65 11.37 -13.86
CA GLY A 46 -7.33 12.52 -13.25
C GLY A 46 -7.98 12.26 -11.89
N LEU A 47 -7.68 11.13 -11.25
CA LEU A 47 -7.76 11.00 -9.78
C LEU A 47 -6.39 11.34 -9.16
N PRO A 48 -6.34 11.84 -7.91
CA PRO A 48 -5.09 12.00 -7.19
C PRO A 48 -4.32 10.68 -7.10
N LEU A 49 -3.02 10.72 -7.38
CA LEU A 49 -2.14 9.56 -7.30
C LEU A 49 -1.28 9.63 -6.04
N LEU A 50 -1.31 8.56 -5.25
CA LEU A 50 -0.37 8.33 -4.17
C LEU A 50 0.53 7.15 -4.54
N LEU A 51 1.81 7.41 -4.82
CA LEU A 51 2.80 6.37 -5.02
C LEU A 51 3.26 5.82 -3.67
N LEU A 52 2.89 4.57 -3.39
CA LEU A 52 3.39 3.85 -2.23
C LEU A 52 4.79 3.30 -2.54
N ARG A 53 5.76 3.69 -1.71
CA ARG A 53 7.13 3.16 -1.73
C ARG A 53 7.32 2.25 -0.52
N GLY A 54 8.41 1.47 -0.53
CA GLY A 54 8.87 0.81 0.69
C GLY A 54 9.11 1.84 1.81
N LEU A 55 8.99 1.38 3.05
CA LEU A 55 9.29 2.16 4.24
C LEU A 55 10.74 2.64 4.23
N GLY A 56 10.96 3.85 4.75
CA GLY A 56 12.32 4.27 5.10
C GLY A 56 12.88 3.38 6.20
N GLU A 57 14.20 3.29 6.30
CA GLU A 57 14.84 2.44 7.33
C GLU A 57 14.37 2.72 8.76
N PRO A 58 14.14 3.98 9.21
CA PRO A 58 13.64 4.22 10.55
C PRO A 58 12.26 3.59 10.78
N ASP A 59 11.34 3.76 9.83
CA ASP A 59 9.98 3.22 9.91
C ASP A 59 9.97 1.69 9.79
N ALA A 60 10.87 1.12 8.98
CA ALA A 60 11.05 -0.31 8.86
C ALA A 60 11.52 -0.94 10.18
N ARG A 61 12.45 -0.29 10.89
CA ARG A 61 12.90 -0.72 12.23
C ARG A 61 11.76 -0.65 13.25
N VAL A 62 10.98 0.43 13.24
CA VAL A 62 9.79 0.57 14.11
C VAL A 62 8.78 -0.53 13.83
N LEU A 63 8.48 -0.82 12.56
CA LEU A 63 7.56 -1.90 12.21
C LEU A 63 8.08 -3.26 12.71
N LEU A 64 9.36 -3.55 12.51
CA LEU A 64 9.97 -4.80 12.95
C LEU A 64 9.88 -4.97 14.48
N ASP A 65 10.03 -3.88 15.23
CA ASP A 65 9.90 -3.85 16.70
C ASP A 65 8.49 -4.15 17.17
N CYS A 66 7.48 -3.73 16.40
CA CYS A 66 6.09 -4.05 16.70
C CYS A 66 5.73 -5.52 16.40
N LEU A 67 6.43 -6.14 15.46
CA LEU A 67 6.13 -7.50 15.00
C LEU A 67 6.78 -8.58 15.86
N LEU A 68 7.91 -8.26 16.52
CA LEU A 68 8.73 -9.26 17.16
C LEU A 68 8.68 -9.15 18.70
N PRO A 69 8.20 -10.21 19.39
CA PRO A 69 8.14 -10.20 20.84
C PRO A 69 9.54 -10.49 21.41
N GLY A 70 10.31 -9.43 21.67
CA GLY A 70 11.57 -9.50 22.40
C GLY A 70 12.78 -8.92 21.66
N PRO A 71 13.93 -8.84 22.33
CA PRO A 71 15.14 -8.26 21.77
C PRO A 71 15.70 -9.15 20.64
N ILE A 72 16.10 -8.51 19.55
CA ILE A 72 16.80 -9.14 18.42
C ILE A 72 18.18 -8.53 18.32
N ASP A 73 19.16 -9.35 17.94
CA ASP A 73 20.51 -8.86 17.66
C ASP A 73 20.46 -7.71 16.63
N PRO A 74 21.04 -6.54 16.95
CA PRO A 74 21.01 -5.38 16.06
C PRO A 74 21.50 -5.68 14.63
N ARG A 75 22.46 -6.58 14.46
CA ARG A 75 23.00 -6.96 13.14
C ARG A 75 21.97 -7.75 12.32
N VAL A 76 21.22 -8.63 12.98
CA VAL A 76 20.14 -9.39 12.33
C VAL A 76 18.99 -8.46 11.94
N ARG A 77 18.64 -7.50 12.82
CA ARG A 77 17.67 -6.44 12.50
C ARG A 77 18.07 -5.65 11.26
N ASP A 78 19.32 -5.16 11.21
CA ASP A 78 19.79 -4.38 10.08
C ASP A 78 19.83 -5.19 8.78
N GLN A 79 20.18 -6.49 8.86
CA GLN A 79 20.13 -7.38 7.72
C GLN A 79 18.69 -7.58 7.21
N ILE A 80 17.72 -7.82 8.11
CA ILE A 80 16.31 -7.97 7.73
C ILE A 80 15.80 -6.69 7.05
N VAL A 81 16.11 -5.51 7.60
CA VAL A 81 15.70 -4.23 7.00
C VAL A 81 16.34 -4.02 5.62
N ALA A 82 17.61 -4.37 5.47
CA ALA A 82 18.32 -4.26 4.19
C ALA A 82 17.74 -5.21 3.11
N GLU A 83 17.47 -6.47 3.46
CA GLU A 83 16.97 -7.48 2.52
C GLU A 83 15.52 -7.21 2.10
N THR A 84 14.68 -6.73 3.02
CA THR A 84 13.28 -6.40 2.72
C THR A 84 13.13 -5.12 1.91
N ARG A 85 14.16 -4.27 1.89
CA ARG A 85 14.15 -2.96 1.20
C ARG A 85 12.93 -2.12 1.58
N GLY A 86 12.55 -2.19 2.86
CA GLY A 86 11.39 -1.47 3.41
C GLY A 86 10.02 -2.03 2.99
N ASN A 87 9.94 -3.19 2.34
CA ASN A 87 8.66 -3.82 2.02
C ASN A 87 7.98 -4.31 3.32
N PRO A 88 6.83 -3.74 3.73
CA PRO A 88 6.16 -4.11 4.98
C PRO A 88 5.76 -5.58 5.05
N LEU A 89 5.33 -6.16 3.93
CA LEU A 89 4.95 -7.58 3.88
C LEU A 89 6.19 -8.46 4.06
N ALA A 90 7.31 -8.12 3.44
CA ALA A 90 8.54 -8.89 3.61
C ALA A 90 9.10 -8.78 5.04
N LEU A 91 8.98 -7.61 5.69
CA LEU A 91 9.32 -7.41 7.10
C LEU A 91 8.48 -8.27 8.04
N HIS A 92 7.24 -8.56 7.66
CA HIS A 92 6.32 -9.44 8.39
C HIS A 92 6.66 -10.93 8.19
N GLU A 93 6.92 -11.36 6.96
CA GLU A 93 7.08 -12.78 6.63
C GLU A 93 8.48 -13.32 6.96
N LEU A 94 9.56 -12.54 6.74
CA LEU A 94 10.92 -13.05 6.92
C LEU A 94 11.25 -13.56 8.33
N PRO A 95 10.84 -12.89 9.42
CA PRO A 95 11.12 -13.39 10.77
C PRO A 95 10.38 -14.68 11.13
N ALA A 96 9.31 -15.01 10.40
CA ALA A 96 8.51 -16.21 10.63
C ALA A 96 8.95 -17.42 9.77
N ALA A 97 9.86 -17.19 8.81
CA ALA A 97 10.42 -18.21 7.91
C ALA A 97 11.60 -18.95 8.54
#